data_AF-A0A849FB49-F1
#
_entry.id   AF-A0A849FB49-F1
#
_cell.length_a   1.000
_cell.length_b   1.000
_cell.length_c   1.000
_cell.angle_alpha   90.00
_cell.angle_beta   90.00
_cell.angle_gamma   90.00
#
_symmetry.space_group_name_H-M   'P 1'
#
loop_
_entity.id
_entity.type
_entity.pdbx_description
1 polymer ?
#
loop_
_entity_poly.entity_id
_entity_poly.type
_entity_poly.pdbx_seq_one_letter_code
_entity_poly.pdbx_strand_id
1 'polypeptide(L)'
;MRRLFVTLLALIAVAVGAGWFLTLPATVDAAAVDAVEADLGRGELAFHAAGCASCHRSLTQDGEGPPILAGGRSFETPFGTFTAPNIS
;
A
#
# COMPACT_ATOMS: atom_id res chain seq x y z
N MET A 1 44.64 8.76 -14.24
CA MET A 1 43.37 9.24 -14.84
C MET A 1 42.50 8.07 -15.33
N ARG A 2 42.80 7.43 -16.48
CA ARG A 2 41.94 6.36 -17.06
C ARG A 2 41.68 5.16 -16.13
N ARG A 3 42.73 4.64 -15.47
CA ARG A 3 42.60 3.50 -14.55
C ARG A 3 41.74 3.83 -13.32
N LEU A 4 41.98 5.00 -12.70
CA LEU A 4 41.21 5.48 -11.55
C LEU A 4 39.72 5.66 -11.91
N PHE A 5 39.44 6.25 -13.08
CA PHE A 5 38.07 6.44 -13.55
C PHE A 5 37.34 5.11 -13.75
N VAL A 6 38.00 4.12 -14.36
CA VAL A 6 37.44 2.78 -14.54
C VAL A 6 37.19 2.09 -13.20
N THR A 7 38.11 2.21 -12.24
CA THR A 7 37.94 1.63 -10.89
C THR A 7 36.76 2.27 -10.16
N LEU A 8 36.62 3.60 -10.19
CA LEU A 8 35.50 4.30 -9.57
C LEU A 8 34.16 3.88 -10.18
N LEU A 9 34.08 3.78 -11.52
CA LEU A 9 32.87 3.30 -12.19
C LEU A 9 32.51 1.87 -11.79
N ALA A 10 33.50 0.98 -11.69
CA ALA A 10 33.27 -0.39 -11.24
C ALA A 10 32.74 -0.43 -9.80
N LEU A 11 33.30 0.37 -8.89
CA LEU A 11 32.81 0.46 -7.51
C LEU A 11 31.39 1.01 -7.44
N ILE A 12 31.05 2.03 -8.23
CA ILE A 12 29.69 2.57 -8.32
C ILE A 12 28.73 1.50 -8.82
N ALA A 13 29.08 0.76 -9.89
CA ALA A 13 28.24 -0.29 -10.42
C ALA A 13 27.97 -1.41 -9.39
N VAL A 14 29.00 -1.81 -8.64
CA VAL A 14 28.85 -2.78 -7.55
C VAL A 14 27.97 -2.24 -6.43
N ALA A 15 28.17 -0.99 -6.01
CA ALA A 15 27.36 -0.37 -4.98
C ALA A 15 25.88 -0.24 -5.39
N VAL A 16 25.62 0.14 -6.64
CA VAL A 16 24.25 0.20 -7.20
C VAL A 16 23.64 -1.19 -7.28
N GLY A 17 24.38 -2.19 -7.78
CA GLY A 17 23.89 -3.58 -7.85
C GLY A 17 23.58 -4.18 -6.48
N ALA A 18 24.46 -3.94 -5.50
CA ALA A 18 24.26 -4.36 -4.12
C ALA A 18 23.09 -3.62 -3.47
N GLY A 19 23.00 -2.30 -3.67
CA GLY A 19 21.88 -1.50 -3.20
C GLY A 19 20.56 -2.02 -3.74
N TRP A 20 20.47 -2.22 -5.07
CA TRP A 20 19.29 -2.78 -5.72
C TRP A 20 18.90 -4.15 -5.16
N PHE A 21 19.88 -5.06 -5.02
CA PHE A 21 19.67 -6.40 -4.47
C PHE A 21 19.16 -6.39 -3.02
N LEU A 22 19.72 -5.51 -2.18
CA LEU A 22 19.34 -5.42 -0.77
C LEU A 22 18.00 -4.71 -0.56
N THR A 23 17.59 -3.84 -1.49
CA THR A 23 16.31 -3.12 -1.42
C THR A 23 15.19 -3.77 -2.24
N LEU A 24 15.47 -4.89 -2.90
CA LEU A 24 14.46 -5.62 -3.66
C LEU A 24 13.35 -6.08 -2.68
N PRO A 25 12.07 -5.77 -2.97
CA PRO A 25 10.98 -6.21 -2.12
C PRO A 25 10.91 -7.74 -2.14
N ALA A 26 10.68 -8.33 -0.96
CA ALA A 26 10.37 -9.75 -0.87
C ALA A 26 9.03 -10.00 -1.58
N THR A 27 9.00 -10.99 -2.47
CA THR A 27 7.76 -11.44 -3.11
C THR A 27 7.20 -12.65 -2.38
N VAL A 28 5.88 -12.73 -2.31
CA VAL A 28 5.18 -13.93 -1.86
C VAL A 28 4.73 -14.73 -3.08
N ASP A 29 4.73 -16.06 -2.96
CA ASP A 29 4.14 -16.93 -3.98
C ASP A 29 2.63 -16.67 -4.05
N ALA A 30 2.09 -16.50 -5.26
CA ALA A 30 0.66 -16.29 -5.46
C ALA A 30 -0.16 -17.45 -4.88
N ALA A 31 0.31 -18.69 -5.03
CA ALA A 31 -0.37 -19.87 -4.50
C ALA A 31 -0.45 -19.87 -2.97
N ALA A 32 0.51 -19.22 -2.29
CA ALA A 32 0.48 -19.08 -0.84
C ALA A 32 -0.62 -18.12 -0.36
N VAL A 33 -1.06 -17.20 -1.21
CA VAL A 33 -2.15 -16.26 -0.93
C VAL A 33 -3.49 -16.86 -1.39
N ASP A 34 -3.51 -17.54 -2.53
CA ASP A 34 -4.73 -18.14 -3.08
C ASP A 34 -5.34 -19.22 -2.16
N ALA A 35 -4.51 -19.89 -1.35
CA ALA A 35 -4.96 -20.88 -0.38
C ALA A 35 -5.45 -20.28 0.96
N VAL A 36 -5.43 -18.95 1.12
CA VAL A 36 -5.86 -18.30 2.37
C VAL A 36 -7.39 -18.24 2.41
N GLU A 37 -7.98 -19.00 3.32
CA GLU A 37 -9.39 -18.89 3.65
C GLU A 37 -9.67 -17.59 4.43
N ALA A 38 -10.74 -16.89 4.04
CA ALA A 38 -11.13 -15.64 4.68
C ALA A 38 -11.69 -15.90 6.09
N ASP A 39 -11.12 -15.21 7.08
CA ASP A 39 -11.62 -15.19 8.46
C ASP A 39 -12.31 -13.85 8.71
N LEU A 40 -13.64 -13.88 8.80
CA LEU A 40 -14.46 -12.68 8.99
C LEU A 40 -14.17 -11.99 10.34
N GLY A 41 -13.86 -12.74 11.39
CA GLY A 41 -13.56 -12.16 12.70
C GLY A 41 -12.23 -11.41 12.70
N ARG A 42 -11.21 -11.95 12.02
CA ARG A 42 -9.95 -11.23 11.78
C ARG A 42 -10.15 -10.01 10.88
N GLY A 43 -11.00 -10.13 9.86
CA GLY A 43 -11.36 -9.03 8.97
C GLY A 43 -12.05 -7.89 9.73
N GLU A 44 -13.03 -8.19 10.57
CA GLU A 44 -13.74 -7.23 11.42
C GLU A 44 -12.77 -6.51 12.38
N LEU A 45 -11.88 -7.27 13.03
CA LEU A 45 -10.84 -6.69 13.90
C LEU A 45 -9.96 -5.69 13.14
N ALA A 46 -9.44 -6.09 11.97
CA ALA A 46 -8.60 -5.23 11.15
C ALA A 46 -9.36 -3.98 10.68
N PHE A 47 -10.61 -4.14 10.25
CA PHE A 47 -11.47 -3.05 9.79
C PHE A 47 -11.65 -1.96 10.86
N HIS A 48 -11.92 -2.37 12.10
CA HIS A 48 -12.08 -1.45 13.22
C HIS A 48 -10.75 -0.86 13.68
N ALA A 49 -9.70 -1.67 13.81
CA ALA A 49 -8.39 -1.22 14.28
C ALA A 49 -7.72 -0.23 13.32
N ALA A 50 -7.84 -0.45 12.01
CA ALA A 50 -7.32 0.45 10.98
C ALA A 50 -8.24 1.65 10.71
N GLY A 51 -9.46 1.67 11.27
CA GLY A 51 -10.41 2.76 11.13
C GLY A 51 -10.93 2.96 9.71
N CYS A 52 -11.13 1.88 8.94
CA CYS A 52 -11.48 1.93 7.51
C CYS A 52 -12.69 2.85 7.22
N ALA A 53 -13.72 2.79 8.06
CA ALA A 53 -14.93 3.61 7.92
C ALA A 53 -14.68 5.13 8.03
N SER A 54 -13.58 5.57 8.64
CA SER A 54 -13.29 7.00 8.83
C SER A 54 -13.09 7.75 7.50
N CYS A 55 -12.57 7.07 6.49
CA CYS A 55 -12.35 7.61 5.15
C CYS A 55 -13.36 7.08 4.13
N HIS A 56 -13.81 5.83 4.30
CA HIS A 56 -14.59 5.12 3.28
C HIS A 56 -16.10 5.11 3.51
N ARG A 57 -16.60 5.68 4.61
CA ARG A 57 -18.04 5.80 4.84
C ARG A 57 -18.68 6.74 3.79
N SER A 58 -19.88 6.38 3.35
CA SER A 58 -20.72 7.21 2.51
C SER A 58 -20.96 8.60 3.11
N LEU A 59 -20.85 9.62 2.27
CA LEU A 59 -21.13 11.01 2.66
C LEU A 59 -22.61 11.30 2.90
N THR A 60 -23.51 10.43 2.43
CA THR A 60 -24.97 10.65 2.48
C THR A 60 -25.68 9.74 3.47
N GLN A 61 -24.94 8.90 4.21
CA GLN A 61 -25.54 8.01 5.19
C GLN A 61 -25.64 8.69 6.56
N ASP A 62 -26.84 8.70 7.12
CA ASP A 62 -27.11 9.15 8.48
C ASP A 62 -26.55 8.18 9.55
N GLY A 63 -26.42 8.64 10.80
CA GLY A 63 -25.70 7.94 11.88
C GLY A 63 -26.24 6.59 12.33
N GLU A 64 -27.30 6.06 11.73
CA GLU A 64 -27.93 4.81 12.12
C GLU A 64 -27.43 3.62 11.29
N GLY A 65 -27.21 2.49 11.98
CA GLY A 65 -26.80 1.21 11.38
C GLY A 65 -25.31 1.10 11.04
N PRO A 66 -24.91 -0.04 10.44
CA PRO A 66 -23.54 -0.26 9.97
C PRO A 66 -23.12 0.78 8.92
N PRO A 67 -21.84 1.16 8.83
CA PRO A 67 -21.38 2.09 7.81
C PRO A 67 -21.51 1.48 6.41
N ILE A 68 -22.13 2.22 5.50
CA ILE A 68 -22.13 2.00 4.06
C ILE A 68 -20.79 2.49 3.52
N LEU A 69 -19.97 1.58 3.00
CA LEU A 69 -18.59 1.84 2.61
C LEU A 69 -18.45 2.29 1.15
N ALA A 70 -19.30 3.22 0.73
CA ALA A 70 -19.35 3.72 -0.65
C ALA A 70 -18.20 4.67 -1.01
N GLY A 71 -17.43 5.15 -0.04
CA GLY A 71 -16.37 6.14 -0.24
C GLY A 71 -16.91 7.54 -0.58
N GLY A 72 -16.11 8.30 -1.33
CA GLY A 72 -16.46 9.63 -1.83
C GLY A 72 -15.82 10.80 -1.08
N ARG A 73 -15.13 10.56 0.03
CA ARG A 73 -14.41 11.61 0.75
C ARG A 73 -13.26 12.15 -0.10
N SER A 74 -13.26 13.46 -0.36
CA SER A 74 -12.19 14.13 -1.12
C SER A 74 -11.11 14.71 -0.19
N PHE A 75 -9.87 14.61 -0.62
CA PHE A 75 -8.67 15.09 0.06
C PHE A 75 -7.86 15.93 -0.91
N GLU A 76 -7.79 17.23 -0.67
CA GLU A 76 -6.93 18.14 -1.43
C GLU A 76 -5.47 17.94 -1.00
N THR A 77 -4.59 17.68 -1.97
CA THR A 77 -3.15 17.49 -1.75
C THR A 77 -2.34 18.29 -2.77
N PRO A 78 -1.03 18.48 -2.57
CA PRO A 78 -0.16 19.09 -3.57
C PRO A 78 -0.10 18.34 -4.92
N PHE A 79 -0.57 17.09 -4.96
CA PHE A 79 -0.55 16.23 -6.15
C PHE A 79 -1.95 16.10 -6.80
N GLY A 80 -2.95 16.84 -6.31
CA GLY A 80 -4.33 16.80 -6.76
C GLY A 80 -5.32 16.32 -5.70
N THR A 81 -6.58 16.17 -6.09
CA THR A 81 -7.65 15.69 -5.22
C THR A 81 -7.68 14.16 -5.23
N PHE A 82 -7.47 13.55 -4.07
CA PHE A 82 -7.70 12.12 -3.88
C PHE A 82 -9.11 11.88 -3.36
N THR A 83 -9.79 10.87 -3.88
CA THR A 83 -11.13 10.47 -3.41
C THR A 83 -11.04 9.08 -2.81
N ALA A 84 -11.51 8.91 -1.57
CA ALA A 84 -11.60 7.60 -0.93
C ALA A 84 -12.52 6.69 -1.78
N PRO A 85 -12.03 5.52 -2.22
CA PRO A 85 -12.81 4.62 -3.06
C PRO A 85 -13.88 3.86 -2.26
N ASN A 86 -14.78 3.19 -2.98
CA ASN A 86 -15.67 2.19 -2.42
C ASN A 86 -14.85 0.94 -1.99
N ILE A 87 -15.13 0.40 -0.81
CA ILE A 87 -14.49 -0.84 -0.27
C ILE A 87 -15.51 -1.88 0.22
N SER A 88 -16.78 -1.77 -0.22
CA SER A 88 -17.82 -2.78 0.02
C SER A 88 -17.72 -3.93 -0.97
#